data_AF-A0A5N1BNN6-F1
#
_entry.id   AF-A0A5N1BNN6-F1
#
_cell.length_a   1.000
_cell.length_b   1.000
_cell.length_c   1.000
_cell.angle_alpha   90.00
_cell.angle_beta   90.00
_cell.angle_gamma   90.00
#
_symmetry.space_group_name_H-M   'P 1'
#
loop_
_entity.id
_entity.type
_entity.pdbx_description
1 polymer ?
#
loop_
_entity_poly.entity_id
_entity_poly.type
_entity_poly.pdbx_seq_one_letter_code
_entity_poly.pdbx_strand_id
1 'polypeptide(L)'
;MTYMAYIGFTGILLMAGYGVLASFKVRSASYQLFLQGLWALALLMTSLFPLALILKERPAISSLFFWVSSFTGIGLISWGAFEGCCLLYDLWHGSRRQAFHVIAARRVERSLRHGGDYYLIESARGMSFEVDDYTYQAIQRALGQTPSLPILLDYYPKTKIIVEVIMD
;
A
#
# COMPACT_ATOMS: atom_id res chain seq x y z
N MET A 1 3.56 13.38 -27.86
CA MET A 1 3.19 11.94 -27.75
C MET A 1 4.32 11.08 -27.22
N THR A 2 5.54 11.17 -27.77
CA THR A 2 6.72 10.43 -27.27
C THR A 2 7.00 10.67 -25.79
N TYR A 3 6.95 11.91 -25.32
CA TYR A 3 7.16 12.24 -23.91
C TYR A 3 6.16 11.57 -22.94
N MET A 4 4.87 11.52 -23.28
CA MET A 4 3.86 10.86 -22.43
C MET A 4 4.09 9.35 -22.34
N ALA A 5 4.52 8.72 -23.44
CA ALA A 5 4.87 7.30 -23.44
C ALA A 5 6.12 7.02 -22.60
N TYR A 6 7.14 7.88 -22.64
CA TYR A 6 8.31 7.77 -21.76
C TYR A 6 7.94 7.92 -20.29
N ILE A 7 7.09 8.90 -19.95
CA ILE A 7 6.59 9.11 -18.58
C ILE A 7 5.80 7.87 -18.11
N GLY A 8 4.94 7.33 -18.99
CA GLY A 8 4.22 6.08 -18.75
C GLY A 8 5.14 4.89 -18.48
N PHE A 9 6.18 4.73 -19.29
CA PHE A 9 7.18 3.68 -19.12
C PHE A 9 8.00 3.85 -17.84
N THR A 10 8.37 5.09 -17.47
CA THR A 10 9.01 5.34 -16.17
C THR A 10 8.10 4.97 -15.00
N GLY A 11 6.77 5.14 -15.12
CA GLY A 11 5.83 4.65 -14.12
C GLY A 11 5.90 3.13 -13.91
N ILE A 12 6.00 2.36 -15.00
CA ILE A 12 6.17 0.90 -14.94
C ILE A 12 7.49 0.52 -14.25
N LEU A 13 8.58 1.22 -14.57
CA LEU A 13 9.87 1.00 -13.90
C LEU A 13 9.80 1.33 -12.41
N LEU A 14 9.09 2.39 -12.01
CA LEU A 14 8.87 2.74 -10.61
C LEU A 14 8.03 1.67 -9.89
N MET A 15 7.03 1.08 -10.54
CA MET A 15 6.27 -0.05 -9.96
C MET A 15 7.17 -1.28 -9.73
N ALA A 16 8.03 -1.61 -10.70
CA ALA A 16 8.98 -2.70 -10.54
C ALA A 16 9.97 -2.42 -9.40
N GLY A 17 10.48 -1.19 -9.33
CA GLY A 17 11.33 -0.71 -8.23
C GLY A 17 10.62 -0.79 -6.87
N TYR A 18 9.36 -0.39 -6.80
CA TYR A 18 8.51 -0.55 -5.60
C TYR A 18 8.43 -2.01 -5.18
N GLY A 19 8.18 -2.94 -6.11
CA GLY A 19 8.11 -4.38 -5.81
C GLY A 19 9.39 -4.92 -5.17
N VAL A 20 10.56 -4.50 -5.69
CA VAL A 20 11.86 -4.86 -5.11
C VAL A 20 12.04 -4.20 -3.75
N LEU A 21 11.75 -2.91 -3.63
CA LEU A 21 11.97 -2.17 -2.39
C LEU A 21 11.03 -2.62 -1.26
N ALA A 22 9.79 -2.95 -1.57
CA ALA A 22 8.81 -3.50 -0.64
C ALA A 22 9.26 -4.86 -0.08
N SER A 23 10.07 -5.63 -0.82
CA SER A 23 10.57 -6.94 -0.37
C SER A 23 11.54 -6.86 0.81
N PHE A 24 12.21 -5.72 1.03
CA PHE A 24 13.18 -5.56 2.12
C PHE A 24 12.55 -5.45 3.52
N LYS A 25 11.22 -5.33 3.63
CA LYS A 25 10.45 -5.32 4.91
C LYS A 25 11.07 -4.42 6.01
N VAL A 26 11.51 -3.22 5.64
CA VAL A 26 12.13 -2.29 6.60
C VAL A 26 11.06 -1.68 7.52
N ARG A 27 11.32 -1.70 8.83
CA ARG A 27 10.39 -1.25 9.90
C ARG A 27 10.30 0.27 10.09
N SER A 28 11.00 1.05 9.27
CA SER A 28 10.99 2.51 9.41
C SER A 28 9.71 3.11 8.84
N ALA A 29 8.97 3.87 9.66
CA ALA A 29 7.80 4.63 9.21
C ALA A 29 8.12 5.53 8.01
N SER A 30 9.28 6.19 8.03
CA SER A 30 9.76 7.03 6.92
C SER A 30 9.95 6.22 5.63
N TYR A 31 10.45 4.99 5.73
CA TYR A 31 10.59 4.10 4.57
C TYR A 31 9.23 3.64 4.04
N GLN A 32 8.29 3.32 4.92
CA GLN A 32 6.93 2.92 4.51
C GLN A 32 6.16 4.08 3.86
N LEU A 33 6.29 5.30 4.38
CA LEU A 33 5.74 6.50 3.75
C LEU A 33 6.38 6.77 2.39
N PHE A 34 7.70 6.59 2.27
CA PHE A 34 8.41 6.71 0.99
C PHE A 34 7.89 5.68 -0.02
N LEU A 35 7.74 4.41 0.37
CA LEU A 35 7.19 3.36 -0.47
C LEU A 35 5.75 3.68 -0.91
N GLN A 36 4.92 4.21 -0.01
CA GLN A 36 3.56 4.61 -0.33
C GLN A 36 3.54 5.77 -1.35
N GLY A 37 4.43 6.75 -1.19
CA GLY A 37 4.60 7.84 -2.14
C GLY A 37 5.10 7.36 -3.51
N LEU A 38 6.08 6.45 -3.52
CA LEU A 38 6.60 5.82 -4.74
C LEU A 38 5.49 5.06 -5.48
N TRP A 39 4.64 4.32 -4.75
CA TRP A 39 3.50 3.60 -5.29
C TRP A 39 2.46 4.52 -5.92
N ALA A 40 2.03 5.55 -5.20
CA ALA A 40 1.06 6.53 -5.71
C ALA A 40 1.59 7.26 -6.96
N LEU A 41 2.86 7.67 -6.94
CA LEU A 41 3.52 8.29 -8.10
C LEU A 41 3.60 7.34 -9.28
N ALA A 42 3.97 6.07 -9.05
CA ALA A 42 4.07 5.06 -10.09
C ALA A 42 2.71 4.80 -10.77
N LEU A 43 1.62 4.73 -10.00
CA LEU A 43 0.25 4.61 -10.53
C LEU A 43 -0.11 5.80 -11.43
N LEU A 44 0.12 7.02 -10.95
CA LEU A 44 -0.19 8.25 -11.69
C LEU A 44 0.64 8.35 -12.98
N MET A 45 1.94 8.05 -12.93
CA MET A 45 2.79 8.07 -14.13
C MET A 45 2.37 6.97 -15.12
N THR A 46 2.11 5.74 -14.65
CA THR A 46 1.70 4.62 -15.50
C THR A 46 0.38 4.89 -16.21
N SER A 47 -0.53 5.65 -15.59
CA SER A 47 -1.81 6.02 -16.20
C SER A 47 -1.68 6.84 -17.49
N LEU A 48 -0.54 7.49 -17.70
CA LEU A 48 -0.26 8.25 -18.92
C LEU A 48 0.06 7.35 -20.12
N PHE A 49 0.39 6.08 -19.89
CA PHE A 49 0.65 5.12 -20.97
C PHE A 49 -0.62 4.77 -21.76
N PRO A 50 -1.74 4.34 -21.12
CA PRO A 50 -3.04 4.21 -21.80
C PRO A 50 -3.48 5.47 -22.56
N LEU A 51 -3.28 6.65 -21.95
CA LEU A 51 -3.62 7.93 -22.58
C LEU A 51 -2.77 8.18 -23.84
N ALA A 52 -1.46 7.92 -23.77
CA ALA A 52 -0.57 8.05 -24.91
C ALA A 52 -0.95 7.10 -26.07
N LEU A 53 -1.38 5.88 -25.75
CA LEU A 53 -1.84 4.91 -26.73
C LEU A 53 -3.14 5.36 -27.44
N ILE A 54 -4.12 5.88 -26.69
CA ILE A 54 -5.38 6.40 -27.25
C ILE A 54 -5.08 7.58 -28.19
N LEU A 55 -4.23 8.50 -27.76
CA LEU A 55 -3.87 9.67 -28.55
C LEU A 55 -3.14 9.26 -29.85
N LYS A 56 -2.26 8.26 -29.79
CA LYS A 56 -1.45 7.80 -30.93
C LYS A 56 -2.28 7.01 -31.95
N GLU A 57 -2.96 5.96 -31.51
CA GLU A 57 -3.66 5.03 -32.39
C GLU A 57 -5.00 5.58 -32.89
N ARG A 58 -5.53 6.62 -32.21
CA ARG A 58 -6.84 7.22 -32.49
C ARG A 58 -7.93 6.16 -32.72
N PRO A 59 -8.08 5.20 -31.81
CA PRO A 59 -9.01 4.10 -32.01
C PRO A 59 -10.45 4.61 -32.07
N ALA A 60 -11.29 3.96 -32.87
CA ALA A 60 -12.72 4.25 -32.89
C ALA A 60 -13.33 4.03 -31.49
N ILE A 61 -14.33 4.82 -31.12
CA ILE A 61 -15.02 4.71 -29.83
C ILE A 61 -15.69 3.33 -29.66
N SER A 62 -16.09 2.70 -30.77
CA SER A 62 -16.63 1.32 -30.77
C SER A 62 -15.57 0.25 -30.53
N SER A 63 -14.28 0.59 -30.56
CA SER A 63 -13.19 -0.35 -30.36
C SER A 63 -13.10 -0.79 -28.90
N LEU A 64 -12.99 -2.10 -28.69
CA LEU A 64 -12.70 -2.68 -27.38
C LEU A 64 -11.37 -2.14 -26.81
N PHE A 65 -10.39 -1.87 -27.66
CA PHE A 65 -9.11 -1.28 -27.24
C PHE A 65 -9.28 0.12 -26.63
N PHE A 66 -10.16 0.96 -27.20
CA PHE A 66 -10.44 2.29 -26.67
C PHE A 66 -11.00 2.20 -25.24
N TRP A 67 -11.99 1.34 -25.02
CA TRP A 67 -12.61 1.17 -23.71
C TRP A 67 -11.67 0.57 -22.68
N VAL A 68 -10.96 -0.51 -23.01
CA VAL A 68 -10.00 -1.14 -22.09
C VAL A 68 -8.91 -0.16 -21.68
N SER A 69 -8.33 0.57 -22.63
CA SER A 69 -7.31 1.58 -22.35
C SER A 69 -7.85 2.71 -21.48
N SER A 70 -9.06 3.21 -21.78
CA SER A 70 -9.70 4.30 -21.04
C SER A 70 -10.02 3.90 -19.59
N PHE A 71 -10.65 2.75 -19.39
CA PHE A 71 -10.95 2.25 -18.05
C PHE A 71 -9.68 1.97 -17.24
N THR A 72 -8.64 1.43 -17.88
CA THR A 72 -7.34 1.22 -17.22
C THR A 72 -6.72 2.54 -16.80
N GLY A 73 -6.67 3.54 -17.69
CA GLY A 73 -6.14 4.86 -17.39
C GLY A 73 -6.90 5.55 -16.25
N ILE A 74 -8.24 5.58 -16.33
CA ILE A 74 -9.09 6.17 -15.28
C ILE A 74 -8.89 5.44 -13.95
N GLY A 75 -8.88 4.10 -13.95
CA GLY A 75 -8.66 3.30 -12.75
C GLY A 75 -7.32 3.60 -12.09
N LEU A 76 -6.25 3.71 -12.87
CA LEU A 76 -4.91 4.05 -12.36
C LEU A 76 -4.86 5.48 -11.79
N ILE A 77 -5.53 6.45 -12.43
CA ILE A 77 -5.62 7.83 -11.92
C ILE A 77 -6.41 7.86 -10.62
N SER A 78 -7.59 7.26 -10.59
CA SER A 78 -8.45 7.26 -9.40
C SER A 78 -7.77 6.57 -8.22
N TRP A 79 -7.10 5.44 -8.45
CA TRP A 79 -6.34 4.74 -7.42
C TRP A 79 -5.15 5.59 -6.96
N GLY A 80 -4.29 6.03 -7.89
CA GLY A 80 -3.10 6.81 -7.54
C GLY A 80 -3.44 8.10 -6.80
N ALA A 81 -4.51 8.79 -7.19
CA ALA A 81 -5.01 9.97 -6.50
C ALA A 81 -5.56 9.66 -5.11
N PHE A 82 -6.30 8.56 -4.94
CA PHE A 82 -6.78 8.12 -3.63
C PHE A 82 -5.62 7.86 -2.67
N GLU A 83 -4.61 7.10 -3.09
CA GLU A 83 -3.42 6.80 -2.28
C GLU A 83 -2.61 8.06 -1.97
N GLY A 84 -2.45 8.94 -2.95
CA GLY A 84 -1.78 10.23 -2.76
C GLY A 84 -2.51 11.13 -1.77
N CYS A 85 -3.84 11.20 -1.83
CA CYS A 85 -4.67 11.94 -0.88
C CYS A 85 -4.57 11.36 0.54
N CYS A 86 -4.58 10.04 0.69
CA CYS A 86 -4.38 9.37 1.98
C CYS A 86 -3.00 9.70 2.56
N LEU A 87 -1.95 9.63 1.74
CA LEU A 87 -0.58 9.96 2.15
C LEU A 87 -0.44 11.44 2.55
N LEU A 88 -0.97 12.36 1.75
CA LEU A 88 -0.94 13.80 2.04
C LEU A 88 -1.69 14.11 3.34
N TYR A 89 -2.84 13.49 3.57
CA TYR A 89 -3.59 13.65 4.80
C TYR A 89 -2.76 13.24 6.02
N ASP A 90 -2.10 12.09 5.94
CA ASP A 90 -1.29 11.55 7.03
C ASP A 90 0.00 12.35 7.27
N LEU A 91 0.65 12.83 6.20
CA LEU A 91 1.81 13.73 6.32
C LEU A 91 1.42 15.08 6.95
N TRP A 92 0.20 15.57 6.68
CA TRP A 92 -0.30 16.83 7.23
C TRP A 92 -0.73 16.70 8.70
N HIS A 93 -1.43 15.62 9.06
CA HIS A 93 -2.03 15.47 10.39
C HIS A 93 -1.16 14.67 11.37
N GLY A 94 -0.08 14.05 10.89
CA GLY A 94 0.82 13.26 11.71
C GLY A 94 0.23 11.90 12.12
N SER A 95 0.99 11.20 12.96
CA SER A 95 0.58 9.92 13.53
C SER A 95 -0.43 10.11 14.66
N ARG A 96 -1.23 9.07 14.91
CA ARG A 96 -2.18 9.00 16.01
C ARG A 96 -1.83 7.82 16.90
N ARG A 97 -1.74 8.11 18.19
CA ARG A 97 -1.55 7.11 19.23
C ARG A 97 -2.90 6.67 19.79
N GLN A 98 -3.20 5.38 19.72
CA GLN A 98 -4.47 4.82 20.19
C GLN A 98 -4.28 3.43 20.82
N ALA A 99 -4.99 3.18 21.91
CA ALA A 99 -5.05 1.87 22.52
C ALA A 99 -6.03 0.96 21.75
N PHE A 100 -5.57 -0.24 21.40
CA PHE A 100 -6.35 -1.28 20.76
C PHE A 100 -6.31 -2.55 21.59
N HIS A 101 -7.44 -3.24 21.65
CA HIS A 101 -7.45 -4.64 22.06
C HIS A 101 -7.23 -5.49 20.81
N VAL A 102 -6.12 -6.21 20.78
CA VAL A 102 -5.84 -7.23 19.76
C VAL A 102 -6.48 -8.54 20.21
N ILE A 103 -7.21 -9.16 19.29
CA ILE A 103 -7.95 -10.40 19.52
C ILE A 103 -7.40 -11.57 18.69
N ALA A 104 -6.68 -11.28 17.61
CA ALA A 104 -6.09 -12.30 16.76
C ALA A 104 -4.80 -11.81 16.10
N ALA A 105 -3.91 -12.76 15.83
CA ALA A 105 -2.74 -12.58 14.99
C ALA A 105 -2.79 -13.63 13.88
N ARG A 106 -2.79 -13.19 12.61
CA ARG A 106 -2.95 -14.04 11.44
C ARG A 106 -1.74 -13.96 10.54
N ARG A 107 -1.16 -15.11 10.19
CA ARG A 107 -0.19 -15.19 9.09
C ARG A 107 -0.95 -15.31 7.77
N VAL A 108 -0.60 -14.47 6.80
CA VAL A 108 -1.17 -14.56 5.45
C VAL A 108 -0.06 -14.92 4.49
N GLU A 109 -0.10 -16.16 4.02
CA GLU A 109 0.82 -16.66 2.99
C GLU A 109 0.34 -16.13 1.63
N ARG A 110 1.19 -15.39 0.91
CA ARG A 110 0.93 -15.02 -0.49
C ARG A 110 1.48 -16.11 -1.39
N SER A 111 0.70 -16.52 -2.39
CA SER A 111 1.07 -17.55 -3.38
C SER A 111 2.18 -17.12 -4.35
N LEU A 112 2.72 -15.90 -4.25
CA LEU A 112 3.77 -15.39 -5.11
C LEU A 112 5.15 -15.72 -4.52
N ARG A 113 5.94 -16.54 -5.23
CA ARG A 113 7.30 -17.01 -4.90
C ARG A 113 8.30 -15.94 -4.40
N HIS A 114 8.01 -14.66 -4.53
CA HIS A 114 8.85 -13.52 -4.14
C HIS A 114 8.16 -12.48 -3.24
N GLY A 115 6.88 -12.69 -2.90
CA GLY A 115 6.16 -11.86 -1.93
C GLY A 115 6.18 -12.55 -0.58
N GLY A 116 7.16 -12.24 0.27
CA GLY A 116 7.30 -12.89 1.57
C GLY A 116 6.04 -12.77 2.43
N ASP A 117 5.88 -13.70 3.38
CA ASP A 117 4.73 -13.74 4.30
C ASP A 117 4.52 -12.42 5.01
N TYR A 118 3.28 -11.94 5.08
CA TYR A 118 2.95 -10.79 5.91
C TYR A 118 2.07 -11.23 7.07
N TYR A 119 2.29 -10.58 8.20
CA TYR A 119 1.66 -10.92 9.45
C TYR A 119 0.68 -9.81 9.80
N LEU A 120 -0.55 -10.18 10.11
CA LEU A 120 -1.61 -9.25 10.44
C LEU A 120 -1.98 -9.40 11.91
N ILE A 121 -2.26 -8.29 12.55
CA ILE A 121 -2.91 -8.26 13.86
C ILE A 121 -4.30 -7.66 13.70
N GLU A 122 -5.29 -8.30 14.28
CA GLU A 122 -6.68 -7.87 14.20
C GLU A 122 -7.13 -7.32 15.56
N SER A 123 -7.61 -6.09 15.54
CA SER A 123 -8.22 -5.44 16.68
C SER A 123 -9.68 -5.86 16.84
N ALA A 124 -10.17 -5.89 18.08
CA ALA A 124 -11.59 -6.04 18.43
C ALA A 124 -12.52 -5.04 17.71
N ARG A 125 -11.98 -3.89 17.25
CA ARG A 125 -12.71 -2.90 16.44
C ARG A 125 -12.76 -3.23 14.95
N GLY A 126 -12.31 -4.41 14.53
CA GLY A 126 -12.29 -4.85 13.13
C GLY A 126 -11.18 -4.23 12.28
N MET A 127 -10.13 -3.67 12.91
CA MET A 127 -8.99 -3.11 12.19
C MET A 127 -7.85 -4.12 12.08
N SER A 128 -7.29 -4.23 10.89
CA SER A 128 -6.13 -5.09 10.61
C SER A 128 -4.90 -4.22 10.36
N PHE A 129 -3.80 -4.55 11.03
CA PHE A 129 -2.50 -3.88 10.86
C PHE A 129 -1.44 -4.89 10.44
N GLU A 130 -0.60 -4.53 9.48
CA GLU A 130 0.53 -5.34 9.05
C GLU A 130 1.72 -5.13 9.99
N VAL A 131 2.27 -6.22 10.51
CA VAL A 131 3.39 -6.24 11.45
C VAL A 131 4.50 -7.16 10.95
N ASP A 132 5.70 -6.97 11.48
CA ASP A 132 6.82 -7.88 11.22
C ASP A 132 6.66 -9.21 11.97
N ASP A 133 7.47 -10.20 11.58
CA ASP A 133 7.45 -11.55 12.18
C ASP A 133 7.75 -11.53 13.68
N TYR A 134 8.66 -10.66 14.13
CA TYR A 134 9.02 -10.56 15.55
C TYR A 134 7.84 -10.07 16.40
N THR A 135 7.18 -9.00 15.96
CA THR A 135 6.01 -8.43 16.63
C THR A 135 4.83 -9.39 16.55
N TYR A 136 4.67 -10.08 15.42
CA TYR A 136 3.70 -11.16 15.27
C TYR A 136 3.92 -12.28 16.29
N GLN A 137 5.15 -12.81 16.40
CA GLN A 137 5.46 -13.88 17.35
C GLN A 137 5.26 -13.42 18.80
N ALA A 138 5.62 -12.18 19.14
CA ALA A 138 5.40 -11.62 20.47
C ALA A 138 3.90 -11.54 20.80
N ILE A 139 3.08 -11.01 19.88
CA ILE A 139 1.62 -10.93 20.04
C ILE A 139 1.00 -12.32 20.11
N GLN A 140 1.42 -13.25 19.24
CA GLN A 140 0.88 -14.60 19.22
C GLN A 140 1.16 -15.34 20.52
N ARG A 141 2.36 -15.20 21.10
CA ARG A 141 2.68 -15.76 22.42
C ARG A 141 1.84 -15.15 23.53
N ALA A 142 1.68 -13.83 23.51
CA ALA A 142 0.88 -13.11 24.51
C ALA A 142 -0.61 -13.51 24.44
N LEU A 143 -1.18 -13.62 23.23
CA LEU A 143 -2.56 -14.09 23.02
C LEU A 143 -2.78 -15.55 23.45
N GLY A 144 -1.72 -16.36 23.50
CA GLY A 144 -1.77 -17.70 24.07
C GLY A 144 -1.95 -17.72 25.60
N GLN A 145 -1.62 -16.61 26.28
CA GLN A 145 -1.72 -16.46 27.74
C GLN A 145 -2.96 -15.66 28.15
N THR A 146 -3.38 -14.70 27.33
CA THR A 146 -4.56 -13.86 27.56
C THR A 146 -5.42 -13.76 26.29
N PRO A 147 -6.76 -13.91 26.41
CA PRO A 147 -7.66 -13.91 25.24
C PRO A 147 -7.74 -12.56 24.51
N SER A 148 -7.29 -11.48 25.13
CA SER A 148 -7.15 -10.17 24.51
C SER A 148 -5.93 -9.43 25.07
N LEU A 149 -5.22 -8.72 24.18
CA LEU A 149 -4.02 -7.97 24.54
C LEU A 149 -4.24 -6.47 24.32
N PRO A 150 -4.16 -5.62 25.35
CA PRO A 150 -4.10 -4.18 25.14
C PRO A 150 -2.74 -3.82 24.53
N ILE A 151 -2.76 -3.14 23.39
CA ILE A 151 -1.57 -2.61 22.73
C ILE A 151 -1.80 -1.13 22.48
N LEU A 152 -0.78 -0.33 22.76
CA LEU A 152 -0.76 1.08 22.42
C LEU A 152 -0.01 1.25 21.10
N LEU A 153 -0.72 1.70 20.07
CA LEU A 153 -0.21 1.71 18.71
C LEU A 153 -0.18 3.15 18.20
N ASP A 154 0.99 3.58 17.73
CA ASP A 154 1.14 4.85 17.01
C ASP A 154 1.13 4.55 15.51
N TYR A 155 0.17 5.12 14.78
CA TYR A 155 -0.04 4.84 13.36
C TYR A 155 -0.58 6.03 12.58
N TYR A 156 -0.38 5.99 11.28
CA TYR A 156 -1.02 6.90 10.34
C TYR A 156 -2.43 6.41 9.99
N PRO A 157 -3.48 7.21 10.22
CA PRO A 157 -4.86 6.73 10.18
C PRO A 157 -5.38 6.38 8.77
N LYS A 158 -4.88 7.02 7.70
CA LYS A 158 -5.37 6.74 6.33
C LYS A 158 -4.59 5.65 5.62
N THR A 159 -3.27 5.71 5.71
CA THR A 159 -2.32 4.75 5.12
C THR A 159 -2.17 3.48 5.96
N LYS A 160 -2.58 3.52 7.24
CA LYS A 160 -2.46 2.42 8.22
C LYS A 160 -1.02 1.97 8.47
N ILE A 161 -0.06 2.84 8.17
CA ILE A 161 1.37 2.64 8.44
C ILE A 161 1.61 2.73 9.95
N ILE A 162 2.26 1.70 10.51
CA ILE A 162 2.60 1.66 11.94
C ILE A 162 3.91 2.41 12.16
N VAL A 163 3.91 3.36 13.09
CA VAL A 163 5.11 4.08 13.53
C VAL A 163 5.76 3.33 14.69
N GLU A 164 4.97 2.98 15.70
CA GLU A 164 5.45 2.31 16.90
C GLU A 164 4.38 1.40 17.50
N VAL A 165 4.80 0.27 18.05
CA VAL A 165 3.95 -0.65 18.81
C VAL A 165 4.52 -0.74 20.22
N ILE A 166 3.72 -0.34 21.20
CA ILE A 166 4.06 -0.40 22.62
C ILE A 166 3.15 -1.44 23.26
N MET A 167 3.76 -2.47 23.82
CA MET A 167 3.11 -3.59 24.49
C MET A 167 3.46 -3.46 25.97
N ASP A 168 2.45 -3.38 26.83
CA ASP A 168 2.61 -3.41 28.30
C ASP A 168 2.71 -4.85 28.79
#